data_AF-A0A537SI61-F1
#
_entry.id   AF-A0A537SI61-F1
#
_cell.length_a   1.000
_cell.length_b   1.000
_cell.length_c   1.000
_cell.angle_alpha   90.00
_cell.angle_beta   90.00
_cell.angle_gamma   90.00
#
_symmetry.space_group_name_H-M   'P 1'
#
loop_
_entity.id
_entity.type
_entity.pdbx_description
1 polymer ?
#
loop_
_entity_poly.entity_id
_entity_poly.type
_entity_poly.pdbx_seq_one_letter_code
_entity_poly.pdbx_strand_id
1 'polypeptide(L)'
;MSVSLRLTHKITAIGIIGVVGVILTGGIHFYGESAMAGYRDAAENARSIFELSSRIEIELLEGRRAEKDFLLRNDVKKIDSQIAISKSAAADIESLRGKIVAAGKPDLARKVEAMSASLKQYQSHFLAVVQEKRQLGLDEKSGLEGQLRNSVHEMETRVNQLHESGLLVTMLMMRRHEKDFILRRDRKYGDEMKIRAGEFTTGLANVDAPEAAKAELKQKLADYQRDFFAWMETALKLSLELKAMSETFSLVEPVIEEIAREVNALRTEAERSRVAVHENVQWEMAITVTLIAALVLAAGFFIGRSVSKPLSALTAAMIDLAKGNFSVVLPGLGRHDEIGEIAQAVETFKVTAEQKAREQAETKIRQDRIAGEQRKQDMIRLADTFESTVGEIVETVSSASTELEASAGTLTSTAERGQELTTIVAAASEQ
;
A
#
# COMPACT_ATOMS: atom_id res chain seq x y z
N MET A 1 -32.98 -36.29 0.02
CA MET A 1 -33.59 -35.44 1.07
C MET A 1 -33.00 -34.04 0.98
N SER A 2 -33.73 -33.07 0.40
CA SER A 2 -33.31 -31.67 0.47
C SER A 2 -33.72 -31.11 1.83
N VAL A 3 -32.75 -30.83 2.69
CA VAL A 3 -33.01 -30.16 3.98
C VAL A 3 -33.52 -28.74 3.69
N SER A 4 -34.78 -28.45 4.02
CA SER A 4 -35.36 -27.10 3.88
C SER A 4 -35.06 -26.29 5.13
N LEU A 5 -34.04 -25.44 5.08
CA LEU A 5 -33.75 -24.47 6.13
C LEU A 5 -34.71 -23.28 6.05
N ARG A 6 -35.13 -22.80 7.22
CA ARG A 6 -35.86 -21.56 7.39
C ARG A 6 -35.09 -20.35 6.82
N LEU A 7 -35.82 -19.39 6.26
CA LEU A 7 -35.30 -18.17 5.63
C LEU A 7 -34.44 -17.36 6.60
N THR A 8 -34.87 -17.26 7.85
CA THR A 8 -34.12 -16.61 8.94
C THR A 8 -32.71 -17.17 9.08
N HIS A 9 -32.56 -18.49 9.19
CA HIS A 9 -31.27 -19.16 9.33
C HIS A 9 -30.37 -18.95 8.10
N LYS A 10 -30.94 -18.92 6.89
CA LYS A 10 -30.21 -18.65 5.65
C LYS A 10 -29.64 -17.23 5.62
N ILE A 11 -30.43 -16.24 6.02
CA ILE A 11 -30.01 -14.83 6.09
C ILE A 11 -28.95 -14.65 7.18
N THR A 12 -29.17 -15.23 8.37
CA THR A 12 -28.21 -15.18 9.47
C THR A 12 -26.87 -15.83 9.09
N ALA A 13 -26.88 -16.92 8.33
CA ALA A 13 -25.66 -17.57 7.85
C ALA A 13 -24.81 -16.65 6.94
N ILE A 14 -25.42 -15.89 6.02
CA ILE A 14 -24.69 -14.89 5.22
C ILE A 14 -24.09 -13.81 6.13
N GLY A 15 -24.86 -13.31 7.09
CA GLY A 15 -24.39 -12.32 8.05
C GLY A 15 -23.18 -12.80 8.85
N ILE A 16 -23.20 -14.06 9.31
CA ILE A 16 -22.08 -14.69 10.01
C ILE A 16 -20.85 -14.79 9.11
N ILE A 17 -21.00 -15.19 7.84
CA ILE A 17 -19.88 -15.24 6.87
C ILE A 17 -19.26 -13.85 6.71
N GLY A 18 -20.08 -12.80 6.60
CA GLY A 18 -19.61 -11.42 6.51
C GLY A 18 -18.80 -10.99 7.74
N VAL A 19 -19.31 -11.24 8.94
CA VAL A 19 -18.63 -10.90 10.20
C VAL A 19 -17.33 -11.68 10.37
N VAL A 20 -17.35 -12.99 10.13
CA VAL A 20 -16.15 -13.84 10.15
C VAL A 20 -15.13 -13.34 9.12
N GLY A 21 -15.60 -12.96 7.93
CA GLY A 21 -14.74 -12.41 6.89
C GLY A 21 -14.04 -11.11 7.30
N VAL A 22 -14.76 -10.18 7.93
CA VAL A 22 -14.17 -8.95 8.48
C VAL A 22 -13.16 -9.25 9.58
N ILE A 23 -13.46 -10.18 10.49
CA ILE A 23 -12.55 -10.57 11.57
C ILE A 23 -11.27 -11.21 11.01
N LEU A 24 -11.38 -12.11 10.04
CA LEU A 24 -10.23 -12.76 9.40
C LEU A 24 -9.37 -11.74 8.66
N THR A 25 -9.99 -10.87 7.85
CA THR A 25 -9.30 -9.81 7.11
C THR A 25 -8.58 -8.85 8.07
N GLY A 26 -9.27 -8.40 9.13
CA GLY A 26 -8.68 -7.54 10.15
C GLY A 26 -7.55 -8.22 10.92
N GLY A 27 -7.68 -9.51 11.24
CA GLY A 27 -6.64 -10.31 11.89
C GLY A 27 -5.38 -10.45 11.03
N ILE A 28 -5.54 -10.75 9.74
CA ILE A 28 -4.43 -10.82 8.78
C ILE A 28 -3.76 -9.46 8.65
N HIS A 29 -4.54 -8.37 8.55
CA HIS A 29 -3.99 -7.02 8.48
C HIS A 29 -3.17 -6.67 9.73
N PHE A 30 -3.72 -6.91 10.92
CA PHE A 30 -3.06 -6.59 12.19
C PHE A 30 -1.79 -7.43 12.42
N TYR A 31 -1.86 -8.73 12.13
CA TYR A 31 -0.70 -9.61 12.16
C TYR A 31 0.35 -9.20 11.13
N GLY A 32 -0.07 -8.88 9.91
CA GLY A 32 0.77 -8.39 8.83
C GLY A 32 1.50 -7.10 9.20
N GLU A 33 0.80 -6.10 9.76
CA GLU A 33 1.41 -4.86 10.25
C GLU A 33 2.44 -5.12 11.36
N SER A 34 2.10 -5.96 12.33
CA SER A 34 3.00 -6.31 13.44
C SER A 34 4.25 -7.06 12.95
N ALA A 35 4.08 -7.99 12.01
CA ALA A 35 5.19 -8.71 11.40
C ALA A 35 6.06 -7.77 10.55
N MET A 36 5.45 -6.88 9.77
CA MET A 36 6.15 -5.93 8.90
C MET A 36 6.94 -4.86 9.70
N ALA A 37 6.51 -4.49 10.91
CA ALA A 37 7.20 -3.50 11.73
C ALA A 37 8.68 -3.85 11.96
N GLY A 38 8.98 -5.10 12.33
CA GLY A 38 10.36 -5.55 12.54
C GLY A 38 11.22 -5.52 11.27
N TYR A 39 10.65 -5.91 10.12
CA TYR A 39 11.37 -5.85 8.83
C TYR A 39 11.55 -4.42 8.32
N ARG A 40 10.59 -3.54 8.61
CA ARG A 40 10.69 -2.12 8.30
C ARG A 40 11.80 -1.47 9.10
N ASP A 41 11.85 -1.69 10.41
CA ASP A 41 12.89 -1.17 11.29
C ASP A 41 14.27 -1.71 10.90
N ALA A 42 14.36 -3.00 10.55
CA ALA A 42 15.59 -3.61 10.05
C ALA A 42 16.06 -2.97 8.72
N ALA A 43 15.15 -2.75 7.77
CA ALA A 43 15.46 -2.09 6.49
C ALA A 43 15.86 -0.62 6.69
N GLU A 44 15.19 0.11 7.58
CA GLU A 44 15.52 1.50 7.89
C GLU A 44 16.88 1.61 8.60
N ASN A 45 17.17 0.73 9.55
CA ASN A 45 18.49 0.64 10.18
C ASN A 45 19.59 0.31 9.18
N ALA A 46 19.38 -0.67 8.31
CA ALA A 46 20.35 -1.03 7.27
C ALA A 46 20.58 0.10 6.26
N ARG A 47 19.53 0.84 5.90
CA ARG A 47 19.62 2.04 5.07
C ARG A 47 20.40 3.15 5.77
N SER A 48 20.15 3.41 7.05
CA SER A 48 20.89 4.40 7.84
C SER A 48 22.38 4.06 7.93
N ILE A 49 22.72 2.78 8.10
CA ILE A 49 24.12 2.29 8.07
C ILE A 49 24.74 2.55 6.69
N PHE A 50 24.02 2.26 5.60
CA PHE A 50 24.48 2.50 4.23
C PHE A 50 24.72 3.98 3.92
N GLU A 51 23.78 4.85 4.29
CA GLU A 51 23.91 6.30 4.07
C GLU A 51 25.09 6.89 4.85
N LEU A 52 25.29 6.44 6.09
CA LEU A 52 26.44 6.86 6.90
C LEU A 52 27.77 6.32 6.34
N SER A 53 27.82 5.05 5.92
CA SER A 53 28.99 4.47 5.25
C SER A 53 29.36 5.24 3.97
N SER A 54 28.37 5.61 3.16
CA SER A 54 28.58 6.36 1.92
C SER A 54 29.08 7.78 2.20
N ARG A 55 28.56 8.43 3.26
CA ARG A 55 29.03 9.75 3.70
C ARG A 55 30.50 9.70 4.12
N ILE A 56 30.88 8.71 4.92
CA ILE A 56 32.27 8.54 5.37
C ILE A 56 33.20 8.39 4.16
N GLU A 57 32.83 7.60 3.16
CA GLU A 57 33.62 7.45 1.92
C GLU A 57 33.85 8.81 1.24
N ILE A 58 32.81 9.64 1.12
CA ILE A 58 32.91 10.99 0.56
C ILE A 58 33.82 11.88 1.41
N GLU A 59 33.63 11.91 2.73
CA GLU A 59 34.47 12.69 3.65
C GLU A 59 35.95 12.30 3.53
N LEU A 60 36.26 11.00 3.46
CA LEU A 60 37.63 10.52 3.31
C LEU A 60 38.25 10.96 1.97
N LEU A 61 37.48 10.92 0.87
CA LEU A 61 37.93 11.43 -0.43
C LEU A 61 38.15 12.94 -0.43
N GLU A 62 37.28 13.70 0.24
CA GLU A 62 37.43 15.15 0.41
C GLU A 62 38.63 15.51 1.28
N GLY A 63 38.86 14.78 2.37
CA GLY A 63 40.04 14.92 3.22
C GLY A 63 41.32 14.65 2.43
N ARG A 64 41.33 13.60 1.59
CA ARG A 64 42.46 13.29 0.70
C ARG A 64 42.68 14.37 -0.36
N ARG A 65 41.62 14.98 -0.87
CA ARG A 65 41.72 16.13 -1.80
C ARG A 65 42.34 17.34 -1.11
N ALA A 66 41.88 17.68 0.10
CA ALA A 66 42.44 18.78 0.88
C ALA A 66 43.94 18.56 1.19
N GLU A 67 44.32 17.34 1.57
CA GLU A 67 45.73 16.98 1.73
C GLU A 67 46.54 17.26 0.44
N LYS A 68 46.09 16.71 -0.70
CA LYS A 68 46.82 16.89 -1.98
C LYS A 68 46.93 18.36 -2.38
N ASP A 69 45.87 19.14 -2.18
CA ASP A 69 45.89 20.59 -2.44
C ASP A 69 46.95 21.29 -1.55
N PHE A 70 47.03 20.93 -0.27
CA PHE A 70 48.08 21.44 0.63
C PHE A 70 49.47 21.04 0.13
N LEU A 71 49.70 19.77 -0.19
CA LEU A 71 51.03 19.29 -0.60
C LEU A 71 51.53 19.93 -1.89
N LEU A 72 50.62 20.20 -2.84
CA LEU A 72 50.94 20.79 -4.14
C LEU A 72 51.11 22.31 -4.09
N ARG A 73 50.36 23.00 -3.23
CA ARG A 73 50.27 24.48 -3.24
C ARG A 73 50.76 25.14 -1.96
N ASN A 74 51.14 24.35 -0.95
CA ASN A 74 51.44 24.80 0.41
C ASN A 74 50.32 25.67 1.03
N ASP A 75 49.07 25.46 0.63
CA ASP A 75 47.91 26.23 1.11
C ASP A 75 47.53 25.82 2.55
N VAL A 76 47.86 26.68 3.51
CA VAL A 76 47.64 26.44 4.95
C VAL A 76 46.15 26.24 5.27
N LYS A 77 45.22 26.86 4.52
CA LYS A 77 43.77 26.69 4.76
C LYS A 77 43.30 25.26 4.52
N LYS A 78 44.00 24.55 3.64
CA LYS A 78 43.70 23.14 3.33
C LYS A 78 44.11 22.20 4.45
N ILE A 79 45.06 22.59 5.31
CA ILE A 79 45.39 21.86 6.55
C ILE A 79 44.18 21.86 7.48
N ASP A 80 43.62 23.04 7.77
CA ASP A 80 42.48 23.16 8.69
C ASP A 80 41.25 22.42 8.14
N SER A 81 41.03 22.50 6.82
CA SER A 81 39.97 21.76 6.13
C SER A 81 40.15 20.24 6.28
N GLN A 82 41.35 19.72 6.04
CA GLN A 82 41.65 18.29 6.19
C GLN A 82 41.42 17.81 7.62
N ILE A 83 41.86 18.60 8.62
CA ILE A 83 41.73 18.24 10.04
C ILE A 83 40.26 18.22 10.45
N ALA A 84 39.48 19.21 10.02
CA ALA A 84 38.04 19.28 10.31
C ALA A 84 37.28 18.09 9.69
N ILE A 85 37.56 17.77 8.43
CA ILE A 85 36.97 16.61 7.74
C ILE A 85 37.34 15.30 8.45
N SER A 86 38.61 15.13 8.81
CA SER A 86 39.08 13.91 9.49
C SER A 86 38.46 13.73 10.87
N LYS A 87 38.19 14.84 11.57
CA LYS A 87 37.45 14.82 12.85
C LYS A 87 35.98 14.44 12.66
N SER A 88 35.32 14.96 11.61
CA SER A 88 33.94 14.59 11.23
C SER A 88 33.87 13.09 10.92
N ALA A 89 34.73 12.62 10.03
CA ALA A 89 34.81 11.22 9.63
C ALA A 89 35.06 10.30 10.83
N ALA A 90 35.95 10.67 11.76
CA ALA A 90 36.19 9.87 12.96
C ALA A 90 34.94 9.73 13.85
N ALA A 91 34.11 10.77 13.96
CA ALA A 91 32.85 10.71 14.70
C ALA A 91 31.80 9.86 13.97
N ASP A 92 31.70 10.02 12.65
CA ASP A 92 30.77 9.25 11.82
C ASP A 92 31.15 7.75 11.77
N ILE A 93 32.45 7.42 11.75
CA ILE A 93 32.95 6.04 11.86
C ILE A 93 32.56 5.40 13.20
N GLU A 94 32.65 6.15 14.31
CA GLU A 94 32.24 5.64 15.62
C GLU A 94 30.72 5.41 15.68
N SER A 95 29.94 6.32 15.11
CA SER A 95 28.48 6.17 14.96
C SER A 95 28.13 4.96 14.09
N LEU A 96 28.85 4.77 12.97
CA LEU A 96 28.70 3.63 12.08
C LEU A 96 28.97 2.32 12.81
N ARG A 97 30.08 2.25 13.57
CA ARG A 97 30.43 1.09 14.40
C ARG A 97 29.31 0.78 15.40
N GLY A 98 28.81 1.77 16.11
CA GLY A 98 27.71 1.62 17.08
C GLY A 98 26.44 1.04 16.43
N LYS A 99 26.04 1.55 15.26
CA LYS A 99 24.89 1.03 14.51
C LYS A 99 25.10 -0.40 14.03
N ILE A 100 26.29 -0.74 13.57
CA ILE A 100 26.63 -2.09 13.09
C ILE A 100 26.62 -3.11 14.25
N VAL A 101 27.10 -2.71 15.44
CA VAL A 101 27.00 -3.54 16.66
C VAL A 101 25.54 -3.75 17.05
N ALA A 102 24.72 -2.69 17.05
CA ALA A 102 23.28 -2.79 17.33
C ALA A 102 22.53 -3.66 16.31
N ALA A 103 23.00 -3.70 15.06
CA ALA A 103 22.48 -4.57 14.00
C ALA A 103 22.97 -6.03 14.11
N GLY A 104 23.75 -6.39 15.14
CA GLY A 104 24.22 -7.76 15.35
C GLY A 104 25.27 -8.22 14.35
N LYS A 105 26.13 -7.32 13.85
CA LYS A 105 27.19 -7.61 12.87
C LYS A 105 28.60 -7.41 13.43
N PRO A 106 29.06 -8.26 14.37
CA PRO A 106 30.33 -8.07 15.09
C PRO A 106 31.56 -8.11 14.18
N ASP A 107 31.55 -8.92 13.12
CA ASP A 107 32.67 -9.02 12.18
C ASP A 107 32.87 -7.73 11.39
N LEU A 108 31.77 -7.16 10.90
CA LEU A 108 31.78 -5.87 10.22
C LEU A 108 32.18 -4.74 11.19
N ALA A 109 31.73 -4.79 12.45
CA ALA A 109 32.14 -3.82 13.46
C ALA A 109 33.67 -3.85 13.72
N ARG A 110 34.28 -5.05 13.75
CA ARG A 110 35.74 -5.21 13.86
C ARG A 110 36.48 -4.62 12.66
N LYS A 111 35.95 -4.76 11.44
CA LYS A 111 36.52 -4.11 10.24
C LYS A 111 36.47 -2.59 10.33
N VAL A 112 35.34 -2.03 10.76
CA VAL A 112 35.19 -0.58 10.99
C VAL A 112 36.16 -0.08 12.07
N GLU A 113 36.39 -0.86 13.12
CA GLU A 113 37.37 -0.54 14.17
C GLU A 113 38.82 -0.56 13.64
N ALA A 114 39.19 -1.56 12.83
CA ALA A 114 40.50 -1.62 12.19
C ALA A 114 40.74 -0.45 11.22
N MET A 115 39.70 -0.07 10.45
CA MET A 115 39.71 1.12 9.61
C MET A 115 39.92 2.38 10.44
N SER A 116 39.20 2.55 11.56
CA SER A 116 39.34 3.69 12.47
C SER A 116 40.76 3.83 13.03
N ALA A 117 41.37 2.71 13.47
CA ALA A 117 42.74 2.71 13.97
C ALA A 117 43.76 3.13 12.89
N SER A 118 43.60 2.62 11.67
CA SER A 118 44.47 2.94 10.54
C SER A 118 44.31 4.40 10.09
N LEU A 119 43.09 4.94 10.10
CA LEU A 119 42.83 6.36 9.81
C LEU A 119 43.42 7.29 10.87
N LYS A 120 43.43 6.90 12.15
CA LYS A 120 44.16 7.63 13.19
C LYS A 120 45.66 7.67 12.92
N GLN A 121 46.25 6.55 12.51
CA GLN A 121 47.67 6.50 12.14
C GLN A 121 47.96 7.39 10.93
N TYR A 122 47.13 7.31 9.89
CA TYR A 122 47.20 8.19 8.74
C TYR A 122 47.14 9.68 9.13
N GLN A 123 46.22 10.06 10.03
CA GLN A 123 46.12 11.43 10.53
C GLN A 123 47.38 11.87 11.29
N SER A 124 47.98 10.97 12.07
CA SER A 124 49.25 11.25 12.76
C SER A 124 50.37 11.54 11.76
N HIS A 125 50.50 10.75 10.69
CA HIS A 125 51.47 10.99 9.63
C HIS A 125 51.20 12.30 8.90
N PHE A 126 49.93 12.63 8.61
CA PHE A 126 49.59 13.92 7.99
C PHE A 126 50.02 15.11 8.86
N LEU A 127 49.79 15.06 10.17
CA LEU A 127 50.23 16.13 11.09
C LEU A 127 51.75 16.24 11.14
N ALA A 128 52.48 15.12 11.10
CA ALA A 128 53.94 15.11 11.01
C ALA A 128 54.41 15.73 9.68
N VAL A 129 53.81 15.37 8.55
CA VAL A 129 54.07 15.99 7.23
C VAL A 129 53.86 17.51 7.28
N VAL A 130 52.77 17.98 7.89
CA VAL A 130 52.48 19.41 8.07
C VAL A 130 53.58 20.09 8.89
N GLN A 131 54.01 19.47 9.99
CA GLN A 131 55.08 19.98 10.85
C GLN A 131 56.40 20.11 10.07
N GLU A 132 56.84 19.04 9.41
CA GLU A 132 58.09 19.02 8.65
C GLU A 132 58.06 20.00 7.47
N LYS A 133 56.91 20.15 6.78
CA LYS A 133 56.71 21.17 5.73
C LYS A 133 56.83 22.59 6.26
N ARG A 134 56.24 22.88 7.43
CA ARG A 134 56.36 24.20 8.06
C ARG A 134 57.79 24.49 8.50
N GLN A 135 58.51 23.48 8.99
CA GLN A 135 59.92 23.61 9.37
C GLN A 135 60.81 23.84 8.15
N LEU A 136 60.60 23.12 7.05
CA LEU A 136 61.30 23.36 5.79
C LEU A 136 61.04 24.78 5.26
N GLY A 137 59.82 25.28 5.39
CA GLY A 137 59.39 26.54 4.80
C GLY A 137 58.33 26.30 3.72
N LEU A 138 57.28 27.12 3.74
CA LEU A 138 56.17 27.01 2.79
C LEU A 138 56.39 27.84 1.52
N ASP A 139 57.39 28.72 1.55
CA ASP A 139 57.84 29.56 0.45
C ASP A 139 59.37 29.74 0.50
N GLU A 140 59.92 30.44 -0.49
CA GLU A 140 61.37 30.65 -0.64
C GLU A 140 62.00 31.54 0.45
N LYS A 141 61.21 32.13 1.36
CA LYS A 141 61.68 33.10 2.37
C LYS A 141 61.49 32.62 3.80
N SER A 142 60.73 31.55 4.00
CA SER A 142 60.37 31.02 5.30
C SER A 142 61.13 29.73 5.62
N GLY A 143 61.16 29.38 6.91
CA GLY A 143 61.75 28.14 7.40
C GLY A 143 63.23 27.96 7.03
N LEU A 144 63.65 26.70 6.97
CA LEU A 144 65.00 26.30 6.60
C LEU A 144 65.34 26.67 5.15
N GLU A 145 64.36 26.71 4.24
CA GLU A 145 64.55 27.10 2.83
C GLU A 145 65.04 28.55 2.72
N GLY A 146 64.38 29.48 3.42
CA GLY A 146 64.81 30.87 3.48
C GLY A 146 66.19 31.04 4.12
N GLN A 147 66.47 30.31 5.20
CA GLN A 147 67.77 30.34 5.88
C GLN A 147 68.90 29.84 4.96
N LEU A 148 68.70 28.69 4.33
CA LEU A 148 69.64 28.10 3.37
C LEU A 148 69.89 29.03 2.19
N ARG A 149 68.83 29.64 1.63
CA ARG A 149 68.97 30.59 0.53
C ARG A 149 69.80 31.82 0.92
N ASN A 150 69.60 32.32 2.14
CA ASN A 150 70.36 33.47 2.65
C ASN A 150 71.84 33.12 2.86
N SER A 151 72.15 32.00 3.53
CA SER A 151 73.56 31.60 3.75
C SER A 151 74.29 31.28 2.45
N VAL A 152 73.61 30.67 1.47
CA VAL A 152 74.12 30.53 0.10
C VAL A 152 74.44 31.88 -0.53
N HIS A 153 73.51 32.84 -0.46
CA HIS A 153 73.68 34.14 -1.12
C HIS A 153 74.81 34.96 -0.48
N GLU A 154 74.91 34.93 0.85
CA GLU A 154 76.01 35.57 1.59
C GLU A 154 77.36 34.95 1.24
N MET A 155 77.41 33.61 1.18
CA MET A 155 78.62 32.88 0.77
C MET A 155 79.02 33.21 -0.67
N GLU A 156 78.08 33.16 -1.61
CA GLU A 156 78.30 33.48 -3.02
C GLU A 156 78.80 34.91 -3.22
N THR A 157 78.15 35.87 -2.56
CA THR A 157 78.54 37.28 -2.59
C THR A 157 79.98 37.45 -2.11
N ARG A 158 80.34 36.79 -1.00
CA ARG A 158 81.68 36.93 -0.42
C ARG A 158 82.76 36.26 -1.26
N VAL A 159 82.47 35.08 -1.83
CA VAL A 159 83.39 34.39 -2.76
C VAL A 159 83.63 35.24 -4.01
N ASN A 160 82.58 35.84 -4.57
CA ASN A 160 82.71 36.71 -5.75
C ASN A 160 83.56 37.96 -5.49
N GLN A 161 83.48 38.54 -4.28
CA GLN A 161 84.29 39.71 -3.90
C GLN A 161 85.79 39.41 -3.80
N LEU A 162 86.19 38.15 -3.57
CA LEU A 162 87.61 37.77 -3.57
C LEU A 162 88.18 37.59 -4.98
N HIS A 163 87.32 37.45 -6.00
CA HIS A 163 87.72 37.21 -7.39
C HIS A 163 88.58 35.93 -7.59
N GLU A 164 88.45 34.95 -6.69
CA GLU A 164 89.20 33.70 -6.72
C GLU A 164 88.43 32.58 -7.46
N SER A 165 88.83 32.32 -8.70
CA SER A 165 88.14 31.37 -9.59
C SER A 165 88.06 29.94 -9.03
N GLY A 166 89.12 29.47 -8.35
CA GLY A 166 89.14 28.13 -7.75
C GLY A 166 88.12 27.94 -6.62
N LEU A 167 87.96 28.98 -5.78
CA LEU A 167 86.95 28.99 -4.74
C LEU A 167 85.54 29.05 -5.31
N LEU A 168 85.34 29.86 -6.36
CA LEU A 168 84.05 29.96 -7.05
C LEU A 168 83.64 28.61 -7.65
N VAL A 169 84.53 27.91 -8.34
CA VAL A 169 84.23 26.58 -8.91
C VAL A 169 83.83 25.59 -7.82
N THR A 170 84.57 25.55 -6.71
CA THR A 170 84.27 24.63 -5.61
C THR A 170 82.93 24.97 -4.94
N MET A 171 82.60 26.26 -4.81
CA MET A 171 81.29 26.72 -4.33
C MET A 171 80.16 26.31 -5.27
N LEU A 172 80.33 26.45 -6.59
CA LEU A 172 79.33 26.01 -7.57
C LEU A 172 79.15 24.49 -7.57
N MET A 173 80.20 23.70 -7.30
CA MET A 173 80.10 22.26 -7.11
C MET A 173 79.30 21.90 -5.86
N MET A 174 79.48 22.63 -4.75
CA MET A 174 78.62 22.51 -3.56
C MET A 174 77.15 22.80 -3.90
N ARG A 175 76.88 23.89 -4.62
CA ARG A 175 75.54 24.26 -5.09
C ARG A 175 74.91 23.18 -5.98
N ARG A 176 75.70 22.55 -6.84
CA ARG A 176 75.25 21.42 -7.65
C ARG A 176 74.77 20.25 -6.79
N HIS A 177 75.57 19.83 -5.81
CA HIS A 177 75.18 18.73 -4.92
C HIS A 177 73.97 19.08 -4.05
N GLU A 178 73.86 20.33 -3.58
CA GLU A 178 72.65 20.81 -2.92
C GLU A 178 71.41 20.65 -3.82
N LYS A 179 71.48 21.13 -5.07
CA LYS A 179 70.36 21.05 -6.02
C LYS A 179 70.04 19.61 -6.42
N ASP A 180 71.04 18.76 -6.58
CA ASP A 180 70.86 17.33 -6.81
C ASP A 180 70.17 16.65 -5.62
N PHE A 181 70.53 17.00 -4.38
CA PHE A 181 69.82 16.54 -3.19
C PHE A 181 68.36 17.03 -3.16
N ILE A 182 68.14 18.32 -3.47
CA ILE A 182 66.80 18.91 -3.52
C ILE A 182 65.89 18.14 -4.48
N LEU A 183 66.42 17.76 -5.64
CA LEU A 183 65.68 17.03 -6.67
C LEU A 183 65.49 15.54 -6.34
N ARG A 184 66.51 14.88 -5.79
CA ARG A 184 66.58 13.41 -5.73
C ARG A 184 66.41 12.81 -4.36
N ARG A 185 66.55 13.60 -3.28
CA ARG A 185 66.45 13.15 -1.87
C ARG A 185 67.43 12.03 -1.50
N ASP A 186 68.57 11.94 -2.19
CA ASP A 186 69.58 10.92 -1.94
C ASP A 186 70.69 11.44 -1.03
N ARG A 187 70.89 10.78 0.11
CA ARG A 187 71.85 11.20 1.15
C ARG A 187 73.28 11.34 0.64
N LYS A 188 73.67 10.63 -0.42
CA LYS A 188 75.03 10.72 -1.00
C LYS A 188 75.43 12.14 -1.40
N TYR A 189 74.46 12.98 -1.77
CA TYR A 189 74.74 14.38 -2.14
C TYR A 189 75.14 15.23 -0.93
N GLY A 190 74.68 14.85 0.26
CA GLY A 190 75.18 15.42 1.51
C GLY A 190 76.63 15.05 1.77
N ASP A 191 77.04 13.83 1.45
CA ASP A 191 78.41 13.38 1.61
C ASP A 191 79.35 14.07 0.60
N GLU A 192 78.93 14.17 -0.67
CA GLU A 192 79.65 14.94 -1.70
C GLU A 192 79.77 16.43 -1.34
N MET A 193 78.73 17.04 -0.76
CA MET A 193 78.78 18.41 -0.24
C MET A 193 79.86 18.58 0.83
N LYS A 194 80.02 17.62 1.75
CA LYS A 194 81.10 17.66 2.76
C LYS A 194 82.48 17.59 2.12
N ILE A 195 82.65 16.74 1.11
CA ILE A 195 83.91 16.61 0.38
C ILE A 195 84.27 17.96 -0.26
N ARG A 196 83.34 18.59 -1.00
CA ARG A 196 83.58 19.89 -1.64
C ARG A 196 83.82 21.02 -0.62
N ALA A 197 83.17 21.00 0.53
CA ALA A 197 83.44 21.97 1.59
C ALA A 197 84.87 21.83 2.18
N GLY A 198 85.37 20.59 2.28
CA GLY A 198 86.76 20.31 2.68
C GLY A 198 87.78 20.81 1.65
N GLU A 199 87.50 20.58 0.36
CA GLU A 199 88.28 21.12 -0.76
C GLU A 199 88.28 22.66 -0.75
N PHE A 200 87.12 23.28 -0.52
CA PHE A 200 86.99 24.74 -0.42
C PHE A 200 87.86 25.30 0.70
N THR A 201 87.80 24.67 1.89
CA THR A 201 88.59 25.09 3.06
C THR A 201 90.09 24.97 2.79
N THR A 202 90.51 23.91 2.11
CA THR A 202 91.91 23.70 1.70
C THR A 202 92.35 24.74 0.68
N GLY A 203 91.50 25.04 -0.31
CA GLY A 203 91.75 26.09 -1.30
C GLY A 203 91.88 27.47 -0.66
N LEU A 204 91.01 27.80 0.29
CA LEU A 204 90.99 29.10 0.97
C LEU A 204 92.26 29.36 1.80
N ALA A 205 92.88 28.31 2.34
CA ALA A 205 94.14 28.43 3.05
C ALA A 205 95.28 28.93 2.15
N ASN A 206 95.22 28.63 0.85
CA ASN A 206 96.25 28.97 -0.14
C ASN A 206 96.00 30.31 -0.85
N VAL A 207 94.86 30.97 -0.61
CA VAL A 207 94.54 32.27 -1.20
C VAL A 207 95.35 33.38 -0.53
N ASP A 208 95.87 34.32 -1.34
CA ASP A 208 96.50 35.54 -0.84
C ASP A 208 95.43 36.60 -0.52
N ALA A 209 94.89 36.53 0.70
CA ALA A 209 93.86 37.44 1.20
C ALA A 209 94.06 37.73 2.70
N PRO A 210 93.52 38.86 3.22
CA PRO A 210 93.58 39.17 4.64
C PRO A 210 93.00 38.04 5.50
N GLU A 211 93.66 37.71 6.61
CA GLU A 211 93.19 36.63 7.51
C GLU A 211 91.77 36.86 8.05
N ALA A 212 91.36 38.13 8.22
CA ALA A 212 89.99 38.48 8.57
C ALA A 212 88.97 38.06 7.48
N ALA A 213 89.31 38.21 6.20
CA ALA A 213 88.45 37.82 5.08
C ALA A 213 88.38 36.27 4.96
N LYS A 214 89.50 35.58 5.18
CA LYS A 214 89.52 34.10 5.26
C LYS A 214 88.68 33.58 6.43
N ALA A 215 88.77 34.22 7.59
CA ALA A 215 87.98 33.85 8.77
C ALA A 215 86.48 34.05 8.51
N GLU A 216 86.09 35.17 7.89
CA GLU A 216 84.71 35.44 7.51
C GLU A 216 84.17 34.40 6.53
N LEU A 217 84.92 34.02 5.48
CA LEU A 217 84.51 32.97 4.55
C LEU A 217 84.39 31.59 5.19
N LYS A 218 85.29 31.25 6.13
CA LYS A 218 85.17 30.01 6.91
C LYS A 218 83.87 29.99 7.71
N GLN A 219 83.50 31.13 8.32
CA GLN A 219 82.24 31.25 9.03
C GLN A 219 81.03 31.12 8.09
N LYS A 220 81.04 31.79 6.93
CA LYS A 220 79.96 31.68 5.93
C LYS A 220 79.83 30.27 5.35
N LEU A 221 80.93 29.56 5.14
CA LEU A 221 80.92 28.15 4.77
C LEU A 221 80.28 27.29 5.87
N ALA A 222 80.65 27.52 7.13
CA ALA A 222 80.07 26.79 8.26
C ALA A 222 78.56 27.05 8.40
N ASP A 223 78.13 28.30 8.23
CA ASP A 223 76.70 28.67 8.21
C ASP A 223 75.96 27.98 7.06
N TYR A 224 76.52 28.00 5.85
CA TYR A 224 75.96 27.30 4.69
C TYR A 224 75.84 25.79 4.93
N GLN A 225 76.91 25.14 5.43
CA GLN A 225 76.86 23.71 5.74
C GLN A 225 75.81 23.39 6.80
N ARG A 226 75.76 24.17 7.89
CA ARG A 226 74.75 23.98 8.96
C ARG A 226 73.34 24.05 8.39
N ASP A 227 73.03 25.10 7.64
CA ASP A 227 71.68 25.33 7.13
C ASP A 227 71.30 24.28 6.08
N PHE A 228 72.26 23.87 5.23
CA PHE A 228 72.05 22.79 4.27
C PHE A 228 71.77 21.46 4.96
N PHE A 229 72.57 21.06 5.95
CA PHE A 229 72.35 19.78 6.64
C PHE A 229 71.06 19.78 7.47
N ALA A 230 70.71 20.90 8.10
CA ALA A 230 69.43 21.05 8.77
C ALA A 230 68.27 20.88 7.77
N TRP A 231 68.32 21.56 6.62
CA TRP A 231 67.32 21.39 5.56
C TRP A 231 67.26 19.97 5.02
N MET A 232 68.43 19.36 4.78
CA MET A 232 68.59 18.00 4.25
C MET A 232 67.94 16.96 5.16
N GLU A 233 68.21 17.03 6.46
CA GLU A 233 67.65 16.12 7.45
C GLU A 233 66.13 16.25 7.57
N THR A 234 65.60 17.47 7.62
CA THR A 234 64.14 17.72 7.62
C THR A 234 63.49 17.24 6.32
N ALA A 235 64.14 17.42 5.16
CA ALA A 235 63.63 16.94 3.88
C ALA A 235 63.59 15.40 3.80
N LEU A 236 64.56 14.71 4.39
CA LEU A 236 64.56 13.24 4.50
C LEU A 236 63.44 12.75 5.43
N LYS A 237 63.25 13.40 6.59
CA LYS A 237 62.13 13.10 7.51
C LYS A 237 60.79 13.28 6.81
N LEU A 238 60.58 14.40 6.13
CA LEU A 238 59.38 14.64 5.33
C LEU A 238 59.16 13.53 4.28
N SER A 239 60.22 13.07 3.61
CA SER A 239 60.10 11.97 2.65
C SER A 239 59.67 10.66 3.29
N LEU A 240 60.11 10.36 4.51
CA LEU A 240 59.70 9.18 5.26
C LEU A 240 58.23 9.29 5.69
N GLU A 241 57.81 10.44 6.22
CA GLU A 241 56.43 10.67 6.64
C GLU A 241 55.46 10.63 5.45
N LEU A 242 55.82 11.23 4.30
CA LEU A 242 55.01 11.14 3.07
C LEU A 242 54.84 9.69 2.61
N LYS A 243 55.91 8.89 2.69
CA LYS A 243 55.87 7.47 2.34
C LYS A 243 54.97 6.69 3.29
N ALA A 244 55.17 6.84 4.60
CA ALA A 244 54.38 6.16 5.62
C ALA A 244 52.90 6.55 5.57
N MET A 245 52.60 7.84 5.34
CA MET A 245 51.24 8.33 5.14
C MET A 245 50.56 7.67 3.93
N SER A 246 51.27 7.57 2.80
CA SER A 246 50.77 6.94 1.59
C SER A 246 50.54 5.44 1.78
N GLU A 247 51.50 4.73 2.37
CA GLU A 247 51.40 3.29 2.64
C GLU A 247 50.23 2.98 3.58
N THR A 248 50.06 3.78 4.65
CA THR A 248 48.95 3.64 5.59
C THR A 248 47.60 3.81 4.88
N PHE A 249 47.46 4.81 4.01
CA PHE A 249 46.22 5.03 3.26
C PHE A 249 45.92 3.90 2.27
N SER A 250 46.93 3.41 1.54
CA SER A 250 46.78 2.31 0.59
C SER A 250 46.31 1.00 1.23
N LEU A 251 46.59 0.80 2.53
CA LEU A 251 46.08 -0.35 3.29
C LEU A 251 44.60 -0.18 3.70
N VAL A 252 44.12 1.05 3.82
CA VAL A 252 42.76 1.36 4.25
C VAL A 252 41.75 1.33 3.10
N GLU A 253 42.17 1.72 1.90
CA GLU A 253 41.34 1.73 0.68
C GLU A 253 40.56 0.41 0.44
N PRO A 254 41.20 -0.78 0.43
CA PRO A 254 40.45 -2.03 0.26
C PRO A 254 39.49 -2.35 1.41
N VAL A 255 39.79 -1.88 2.63
CA VAL A 255 38.93 -2.08 3.81
C VAL A 255 37.68 -1.22 3.70
N ILE A 256 37.79 0.02 3.21
CA ILE A 256 36.64 0.90 2.92
C ILE A 256 35.74 0.24 1.88
N GLU A 257 36.31 -0.24 0.77
CA GLU A 257 35.55 -0.92 -0.29
C GLU A 257 34.86 -2.20 0.21
N GLU A 258 35.51 -2.97 1.08
CA GLU A 258 34.93 -4.16 1.69
C GLU A 258 33.77 -3.81 2.63
N ILE A 259 33.93 -2.81 3.50
CA ILE A 259 32.86 -2.30 4.37
C ILE A 259 31.68 -1.81 3.52
N ALA A 260 31.93 -1.02 2.48
CA ALA A 260 30.89 -0.51 1.59
C ALA A 260 30.11 -1.65 0.91
N ARG A 261 30.80 -2.69 0.44
CA ARG A 261 30.16 -3.89 -0.14
C ARG A 261 29.30 -4.64 0.87
N GLU A 262 29.81 -4.90 2.07
CA GLU A 262 29.07 -5.61 3.11
C GLU A 262 27.85 -4.82 3.61
N VAL A 263 28.01 -3.52 3.81
CA VAL A 263 26.92 -2.62 4.20
C VAL A 263 25.86 -2.55 3.10
N ASN A 264 26.26 -2.50 1.83
CA ASN A 264 25.31 -2.55 0.71
C ASN A 264 24.57 -3.89 0.67
N ALA A 265 25.26 -5.02 0.88
CA ALA A 265 24.63 -6.34 0.96
C ALA A 265 23.63 -6.42 2.12
N LEU A 266 23.98 -5.88 3.30
CA LEU A 266 23.08 -5.79 4.45
C LEU A 266 21.81 -5.00 4.12
N ARG A 267 21.95 -3.84 3.48
CA ARG A 267 20.81 -3.01 3.02
C ARG A 267 19.94 -3.78 2.04
N THR A 268 20.53 -4.39 1.02
CA THR A 268 19.77 -5.11 0.00
C THR A 268 19.05 -6.33 0.57
N GLU A 269 19.65 -7.05 1.51
CA GLU A 269 19.02 -8.20 2.16
C GLU A 269 17.84 -7.79 3.05
N ALA A 270 18.01 -6.73 3.84
CA ALA A 270 16.93 -6.20 4.69
C ALA A 270 15.75 -5.68 3.84
N GLU A 271 16.04 -5.01 2.73
CA GLU A 271 15.01 -4.52 1.80
C GLU A 271 14.28 -5.67 1.10
N ARG A 272 14.99 -6.70 0.66
CA ARG A 272 14.39 -7.91 0.07
C ARG A 272 13.48 -8.63 1.06
N SER A 273 13.93 -8.78 2.30
CA SER A 273 13.13 -9.39 3.37
C SER A 273 11.86 -8.59 3.64
N ARG A 274 11.94 -7.25 3.67
CA ARG A 274 10.77 -6.37 3.83
C ARG A 274 9.77 -6.54 2.68
N VAL A 275 10.25 -6.56 1.44
CA VAL A 275 9.40 -6.72 0.25
C VAL A 275 8.74 -8.10 0.22
N ALA A 276 9.49 -9.17 0.48
CA ALA A 276 8.96 -10.53 0.46
C ALA A 276 7.84 -10.74 1.48
N VAL A 277 7.99 -10.19 2.69
CA VAL A 277 6.94 -10.25 3.73
C VAL A 277 5.71 -9.44 3.31
N HIS A 278 5.90 -8.28 2.70
CA HIS A 278 4.80 -7.48 2.18
C HIS A 278 4.01 -8.21 1.08
N GLU A 279 4.71 -8.85 0.13
CA GLU A 279 4.09 -9.64 -0.93
C GLU A 279 3.31 -10.83 -0.39
N ASN A 280 3.85 -11.54 0.60
CA ASN A 280 3.16 -12.67 1.24
C ASN A 280 1.87 -12.23 1.94
N VAL A 281 1.92 -11.15 2.73
CA VAL A 281 0.72 -10.61 3.40
C VAL A 281 -0.33 -10.14 2.38
N GLN A 282 0.09 -9.52 1.28
CA GLN A 282 -0.83 -9.11 0.21
C GLN A 282 -1.48 -10.31 -0.49
N TRP A 283 -0.73 -11.37 -0.78
CA TRP A 283 -1.26 -12.58 -1.39
C TRP A 283 -2.23 -13.31 -0.46
N GLU A 284 -1.89 -13.47 0.83
CA GLU A 284 -2.78 -14.06 1.83
C GLU A 284 -4.08 -13.26 1.97
N MET A 285 -3.98 -11.93 1.96
CA MET A 285 -5.13 -11.03 1.97
C MET A 285 -6.01 -11.20 0.72
N ALA A 286 -5.40 -11.21 -0.47
CA ALA A 286 -6.11 -11.36 -1.73
C ALA A 286 -6.85 -12.71 -1.81
N ILE A 287 -6.21 -13.80 -1.38
CA ILE A 287 -6.83 -15.13 -1.32
C ILE A 287 -8.01 -15.13 -0.35
N THR A 288 -7.83 -14.57 0.86
CA THR A 288 -8.86 -14.54 1.89
C THR A 288 -10.08 -13.74 1.44
N VAL A 289 -9.88 -12.52 0.90
CA VAL A 289 -10.95 -11.68 0.36
C VAL A 289 -11.67 -12.37 -0.80
N THR A 290 -10.93 -13.00 -1.72
CA THR A 290 -11.51 -13.73 -2.86
C THR A 290 -12.35 -14.92 -2.39
N LEU A 291 -11.87 -15.69 -1.40
CA LEU A 291 -12.62 -16.82 -0.83
C LEU A 291 -13.90 -16.37 -0.13
N ILE A 292 -13.83 -15.30 0.68
CA ILE A 292 -15.01 -14.74 1.36
C ILE A 292 -16.02 -14.22 0.32
N ALA A 293 -15.56 -13.47 -0.69
CA ALA A 293 -16.41 -12.96 -1.76
C ALA A 293 -17.08 -14.11 -2.53
N ALA A 294 -16.33 -15.17 -2.88
CA ALA A 294 -16.87 -16.36 -3.52
C ALA A 294 -17.92 -17.07 -2.65
N LEU A 295 -17.67 -17.21 -1.33
CA LEU A 295 -18.62 -17.81 -0.39
C LEU A 295 -19.90 -16.98 -0.26
N VAL A 296 -19.80 -15.65 -0.16
CA VAL A 296 -20.96 -14.75 -0.08
C VAL A 296 -21.76 -14.79 -1.38
N LEU A 297 -21.10 -14.75 -2.54
CA LEU A 297 -21.74 -14.84 -3.85
C LEU A 297 -22.44 -16.20 -4.04
N ALA A 298 -21.76 -17.31 -3.68
CA ALA A 298 -22.35 -18.64 -3.74
C ALA A 298 -23.56 -18.75 -2.82
N ALA A 299 -23.44 -18.33 -1.55
CA ALA A 299 -24.54 -18.33 -0.59
C ALA A 299 -25.72 -17.48 -1.09
N GLY A 300 -25.45 -16.27 -1.59
CA GLY A 300 -26.47 -15.38 -2.17
C GLY A 300 -27.16 -15.99 -3.39
N PHE A 301 -26.41 -16.61 -4.30
CA PHE A 301 -26.95 -17.30 -5.46
C PHE A 301 -27.85 -18.49 -5.07
N PHE A 302 -27.39 -19.35 -4.17
CA PHE A 302 -28.16 -20.51 -3.69
C PHE A 302 -29.41 -20.07 -2.92
N ILE A 303 -29.31 -19.09 -2.03
CA ILE A 303 -30.43 -18.59 -1.23
C ILE A 303 -31.45 -17.92 -2.16
N GLY A 304 -31.02 -17.03 -3.04
CA GLY A 304 -31.87 -16.37 -4.03
C GLY A 304 -32.63 -17.39 -4.88
N ARG A 305 -31.95 -18.42 -5.41
CA ARG A 305 -32.60 -19.48 -6.19
C ARG A 305 -33.56 -20.34 -5.34
N SER A 306 -33.25 -20.56 -4.06
CA SER A 306 -34.09 -21.35 -3.15
C SER A 306 -35.36 -20.64 -2.68
N VAL A 307 -35.41 -19.30 -2.79
CA VAL A 307 -36.55 -18.46 -2.36
C VAL A 307 -37.32 -17.94 -3.56
N SER A 308 -36.65 -17.32 -4.53
CA SER A 308 -37.29 -16.69 -5.68
C SER A 308 -38.06 -17.69 -6.53
N LYS A 309 -37.49 -18.88 -6.82
CA LYS A 309 -38.16 -19.87 -7.68
C LYS A 309 -39.45 -20.42 -7.05
N PRO A 310 -39.47 -20.89 -5.77
CA PRO A 310 -40.71 -21.31 -5.13
C PRO A 310 -41.73 -20.18 -4.94
N LEU A 311 -41.28 -18.96 -4.60
CA LEU A 311 -42.17 -17.83 -4.41
C LEU A 311 -42.87 -17.46 -5.73
N SER A 312 -42.13 -17.34 -6.84
CA SER A 312 -42.72 -17.12 -8.16
C SER A 312 -43.70 -18.22 -8.57
N ALA A 313 -43.40 -19.48 -8.24
CA ALA A 313 -44.29 -20.59 -8.52
C ALA A 313 -45.59 -20.52 -7.69
N LEU A 314 -45.50 -20.17 -6.40
CA LEU A 314 -46.67 -19.93 -5.55
C LEU A 314 -47.50 -18.74 -6.03
N THR A 315 -46.86 -17.64 -6.43
CA THR A 315 -47.55 -16.49 -7.02
C THR A 315 -48.32 -16.88 -8.28
N ALA A 316 -47.71 -17.66 -9.17
CA ALA A 316 -48.38 -18.14 -10.38
C ALA A 316 -49.59 -19.03 -10.05
N ALA A 317 -49.43 -19.98 -9.11
CA ALA A 317 -50.53 -20.84 -8.67
C ALA A 317 -51.70 -20.05 -8.05
N MET A 318 -51.40 -19.00 -7.28
CA MET A 318 -52.40 -18.13 -6.67
C MET A 318 -53.15 -17.28 -7.71
N ILE A 319 -52.46 -16.81 -8.75
CA ILE A 319 -53.10 -16.11 -9.89
C ILE A 319 -54.07 -17.05 -10.62
N ASP A 320 -53.70 -18.31 -10.84
CA ASP A 320 -54.58 -19.28 -11.50
C ASP A 320 -55.79 -19.67 -10.64
N LEU A 321 -55.59 -19.79 -9.33
CA LEU A 321 -56.69 -19.98 -8.39
C LEU A 321 -57.67 -18.80 -8.43
N ALA A 322 -57.17 -17.57 -8.50
CA ALA A 322 -57.99 -16.35 -8.62
C ALA A 322 -58.80 -16.29 -9.94
N LYS A 323 -58.33 -16.96 -11.00
CA LYS A 323 -59.07 -17.12 -12.26
C LYS A 323 -60.13 -18.24 -12.20
N GLY A 324 -60.31 -18.91 -11.06
CA GLY A 324 -61.29 -19.96 -10.85
C GLY A 324 -60.78 -21.37 -11.19
N ASN A 325 -59.48 -21.58 -11.40
CA ASN A 325 -58.91 -22.91 -11.60
C ASN A 325 -58.53 -23.56 -10.26
N PHE A 326 -59.45 -24.32 -9.68
CA PHE A 326 -59.22 -25.06 -8.42
C PHE A 326 -58.45 -26.38 -8.60
N SER A 327 -58.05 -26.76 -9.83
CA SER A 327 -57.27 -28.00 -10.07
C SER A 327 -55.76 -27.81 -9.95
N VAL A 328 -55.29 -26.59 -9.65
CA VAL A 328 -53.85 -26.30 -9.54
C VAL A 328 -53.24 -27.01 -8.32
N VAL A 329 -52.10 -27.67 -8.54
CA VAL A 329 -51.27 -28.24 -7.47
C VAL A 329 -50.36 -27.14 -6.93
N LEU A 330 -50.51 -26.81 -5.64
CA LEU A 330 -49.74 -25.76 -5.00
C LEU A 330 -48.26 -26.18 -4.84
N PRO A 331 -47.30 -25.47 -5.46
CA PRO A 331 -45.89 -25.83 -5.37
C PRO A 331 -45.37 -25.54 -3.96
N GLY A 332 -44.68 -26.51 -3.35
CA GLY A 332 -44.06 -26.34 -2.03
C GLY A 332 -44.85 -26.87 -0.83
N LEU A 333 -46.00 -27.53 -1.04
CA LEU A 333 -46.66 -28.33 0.00
C LEU A 333 -45.71 -29.42 0.55
N GLY A 334 -45.71 -29.59 1.87
CA GLY A 334 -44.83 -30.53 2.57
C GLY A 334 -43.41 -30.03 2.84
N ARG A 335 -43.08 -28.78 2.48
CA ARG A 335 -41.83 -28.14 2.94
C ARG A 335 -41.91 -27.79 4.42
N HIS A 336 -40.77 -27.85 5.12
CA HIS A 336 -40.67 -27.51 6.55
C HIS A 336 -40.07 -26.11 6.78
N ASP A 337 -40.27 -25.18 5.84
CA ASP A 337 -39.83 -23.78 5.94
C ASP A 337 -41.01 -22.82 5.72
N GLU A 338 -40.75 -21.51 5.82
CA GLU A 338 -41.77 -20.46 5.73
C GLU A 338 -42.53 -20.48 4.39
N ILE A 339 -41.89 -20.96 3.31
CA ILE A 339 -42.54 -21.17 2.01
C ILE A 339 -43.58 -22.29 2.09
N GLY A 340 -43.28 -23.36 2.83
CA GLY A 340 -44.24 -24.44 3.11
C GLY A 340 -45.42 -23.99 3.97
N GLU A 341 -45.15 -23.15 4.98
CA GLU A 341 -46.20 -22.55 5.81
C GLU A 341 -47.16 -21.69 4.96
N ILE A 342 -46.64 -20.89 4.03
CA ILE A 342 -47.46 -20.13 3.05
C ILE A 342 -48.23 -21.08 2.13
N ALA A 343 -47.58 -22.09 1.56
CA ALA A 343 -48.25 -23.06 0.67
C ALA A 343 -49.42 -23.78 1.37
N GLN A 344 -49.25 -24.15 2.64
CA GLN A 344 -50.30 -24.80 3.45
C GLN A 344 -51.50 -23.86 3.71
N ALA A 345 -51.23 -22.59 3.99
CA ALA A 345 -52.28 -21.58 4.16
C ALA A 345 -53.06 -21.36 2.86
N VAL A 346 -52.38 -21.30 1.71
CA VAL A 346 -53.02 -21.14 0.40
C VAL A 346 -53.82 -22.40 0.01
N GLU A 347 -53.37 -23.60 0.38
CA GLU A 347 -54.13 -24.85 0.16
C GLU A 347 -55.45 -24.82 0.96
N THR A 348 -55.41 -24.38 2.21
CA THR A 348 -56.62 -24.22 3.05
C THR A 348 -57.60 -23.24 2.42
N PHE A 349 -57.07 -22.13 1.87
CA PHE A 349 -57.88 -21.14 1.16
C PHE A 349 -58.48 -21.71 -0.13
N LYS A 350 -57.71 -22.46 -0.93
CA LYS A 350 -58.16 -23.16 -2.14
C LYS A 350 -59.31 -24.10 -1.84
N VAL A 351 -59.17 -24.97 -0.84
CA VAL A 351 -60.22 -25.94 -0.43
C VAL A 351 -61.49 -25.20 -0.01
N THR A 352 -61.35 -24.14 0.79
CA THR A 352 -62.49 -23.32 1.23
C THR A 352 -63.17 -22.59 0.07
N ALA A 353 -62.39 -22.04 -0.86
CA ALA A 353 -62.90 -21.34 -2.04
C ALA A 353 -63.58 -22.29 -3.04
N GLU A 354 -63.03 -23.49 -3.24
CA GLU A 354 -63.65 -24.54 -4.06
C GLU A 354 -64.98 -24.99 -3.46
N GLN A 355 -65.01 -25.25 -2.14
CA GLN A 355 -66.25 -25.63 -1.45
C GLN A 355 -67.31 -24.54 -1.58
N LYS A 356 -66.95 -23.27 -1.34
CA LYS A 356 -67.88 -22.15 -1.50
C LYS A 356 -68.39 -21.98 -2.94
N ALA A 357 -67.52 -22.19 -3.93
CA ALA A 357 -67.93 -22.16 -5.34
C ALA A 357 -68.92 -23.29 -5.68
N ARG A 358 -68.70 -24.50 -5.15
CA ARG A 358 -69.64 -25.63 -5.28
C ARG A 358 -70.98 -25.32 -4.60
N GLU A 359 -70.95 -24.82 -3.36
CA GLU A 359 -72.16 -24.42 -2.63
C GLU A 359 -72.95 -23.32 -3.37
N GLN A 360 -72.26 -22.34 -3.95
CA GLN A 360 -72.90 -21.30 -4.78
C GLN A 360 -73.51 -21.88 -6.06
N ALA A 361 -72.83 -22.81 -6.72
CA ALA A 361 -73.37 -23.49 -7.90
C ALA A 361 -74.61 -24.33 -7.54
N GLU A 362 -74.57 -25.09 -6.45
CA GLU A 362 -75.72 -25.86 -5.95
C GLU A 362 -76.88 -24.95 -5.51
N THR A 363 -76.57 -23.84 -4.85
CA THR A 363 -77.58 -22.85 -4.45
C THR A 363 -78.23 -22.22 -5.67
N LYS A 364 -77.46 -21.89 -6.71
CA LYS A 364 -77.99 -21.37 -7.97
C LYS A 364 -78.87 -22.39 -8.69
N ILE A 365 -78.45 -23.66 -8.77
CA ILE A 365 -79.27 -24.75 -9.31
C ILE A 365 -80.57 -24.92 -8.51
N ARG A 366 -80.51 -24.81 -7.17
CA ARG A 366 -81.69 -24.90 -6.31
C ARG A 366 -82.63 -23.71 -6.48
N GLN A 367 -82.10 -22.50 -6.59
CA GLN A 367 -82.87 -21.29 -6.88
C GLN A 367 -83.53 -21.36 -8.26
N ASP A 368 -82.82 -21.81 -9.29
CA ASP A 368 -83.36 -22.02 -10.63
C ASP A 368 -84.48 -23.07 -10.63
N ARG A 369 -84.33 -24.14 -9.85
CA ARG A 369 -85.37 -25.17 -9.66
C ARG A 369 -86.59 -24.63 -8.91
N ILE A 370 -86.42 -23.89 -7.82
CA ILE A 370 -87.51 -23.27 -7.06
C ILE A 370 -88.24 -22.24 -7.94
N ALA A 371 -87.53 -21.42 -8.71
CA ALA A 371 -88.11 -20.49 -9.67
C ALA A 371 -88.84 -21.20 -10.83
N GLY A 372 -88.42 -22.41 -11.19
CA GLY A 372 -89.15 -23.30 -12.10
C GLY A 372 -90.44 -23.84 -11.48
N GLU A 373 -90.39 -24.29 -10.22
CA GLU A 373 -91.54 -24.84 -9.49
C GLU A 373 -92.59 -23.76 -9.16
N GLN A 374 -92.18 -22.55 -8.77
CA GLN A 374 -93.08 -21.40 -8.58
C GLN A 374 -93.82 -21.03 -9.86
N ARG A 375 -93.12 -20.93 -10.99
CA ARG A 375 -93.76 -20.69 -12.31
C ARG A 375 -94.82 -21.74 -12.63
N LYS A 376 -94.59 -22.99 -12.25
CA LYS A 376 -95.56 -24.08 -12.45
C LYS A 376 -96.79 -23.94 -11.54
N GLN A 377 -96.61 -23.57 -10.27
CA GLN A 377 -97.73 -23.34 -9.35
C GLN A 377 -98.57 -22.12 -9.73
N ASP A 378 -97.93 -21.03 -10.17
CA ASP A 378 -98.63 -19.83 -10.65
C ASP A 378 -99.50 -20.14 -11.87
N MET A 379 -99.01 -20.98 -12.80
CA MET A 379 -99.84 -21.45 -13.93
C MET A 379 -101.06 -22.26 -13.49
N ILE A 380 -100.92 -23.15 -12.50
CA ILE A 380 -102.04 -23.97 -12.00
C ILE A 380 -103.11 -23.08 -11.35
N ARG A 381 -102.71 -22.13 -10.50
CA ARG A 381 -103.64 -21.18 -9.87
C ARG A 381 -104.37 -20.33 -10.91
N LEU A 382 -103.70 -19.94 -11.99
CA LEU A 382 -104.32 -19.24 -13.11
C LEU A 382 -105.43 -20.08 -13.78
N ALA A 383 -105.21 -21.39 -13.92
CA ALA A 383 -106.18 -22.32 -14.50
C ALA A 383 -107.40 -22.55 -13.59
N ASP A 384 -107.20 -22.74 -12.29
CA ASP A 384 -108.31 -22.97 -11.33
C ASP A 384 -109.23 -21.74 -11.21
N THR A 385 -108.64 -20.53 -11.23
CA THR A 385 -109.41 -19.28 -11.19
C THR A 385 -110.24 -19.11 -12.46
N PHE A 386 -109.69 -19.52 -13.60
CA PHE A 386 -110.40 -19.52 -14.88
C PHE A 386 -111.60 -20.48 -14.85
N GLU A 387 -111.43 -21.69 -14.31
CA GLU A 387 -112.51 -22.69 -14.21
C GLU A 387 -113.67 -22.21 -13.31
N SER A 388 -113.37 -21.64 -12.14
CA SER A 388 -114.39 -21.12 -11.22
C SER A 388 -115.20 -19.97 -11.80
N THR A 389 -114.54 -19.04 -12.51
CA THR A 389 -115.20 -17.85 -13.07
C THR A 389 -116.15 -18.22 -14.21
N VAL A 390 -115.80 -19.22 -15.01
CA VAL A 390 -116.65 -19.72 -16.10
C VAL A 390 -117.88 -20.46 -15.54
N GLY A 391 -117.73 -21.21 -14.44
CA GLY A 391 -118.84 -21.91 -13.78
C GLY A 391 -119.95 -20.97 -13.29
N GLU A 392 -119.58 -19.86 -12.62
CA GLU A 392 -120.54 -18.88 -12.06
C GLU A 392 -121.37 -18.17 -13.15
N ILE A 393 -120.75 -17.88 -14.31
CA ILE A 393 -121.43 -17.26 -15.45
C ILE A 393 -122.50 -18.19 -16.04
N VAL A 394 -122.20 -19.49 -16.15
CA VAL A 394 -123.13 -20.49 -16.71
C VAL A 394 -124.36 -20.67 -15.81
N GLU A 395 -124.15 -20.70 -14.49
CA GLU A 395 -125.24 -20.83 -13.50
C GLU A 395 -126.20 -19.63 -13.54
N THR A 396 -125.66 -18.42 -13.64
CA THR A 396 -126.45 -17.18 -13.70
C THR A 396 -127.32 -17.09 -14.96
N VAL A 397 -126.84 -17.60 -16.11
CA VAL A 397 -127.62 -17.63 -17.36
C VAL A 397 -128.76 -18.66 -17.29
N SER A 398 -128.54 -19.78 -16.61
CA SER A 398 -129.54 -20.85 -16.45
C SER A 398 -130.74 -20.40 -15.59
N SER A 399 -130.50 -19.65 -14.52
CA SER A 399 -131.59 -19.13 -13.67
C SER A 399 -132.46 -18.11 -14.39
N ALA A 400 -131.85 -17.19 -15.16
CA ALA A 400 -132.58 -16.16 -15.90
C ALA A 400 -133.51 -16.74 -16.98
N SER A 401 -133.11 -17.85 -17.61
CA SER A 401 -133.90 -18.52 -18.65
C SER A 401 -135.12 -19.25 -18.06
N THR A 402 -134.98 -19.82 -16.86
CA THR A 402 -136.07 -20.51 -16.13
C THR A 402 -137.18 -19.54 -15.72
N GLU A 403 -136.82 -18.32 -15.31
CA GLU A 403 -137.76 -17.29 -14.85
C GLU A 403 -138.56 -16.66 -16.02
N LEU A 404 -137.93 -16.58 -17.20
CA LEU A 404 -138.58 -16.17 -18.45
C LEU A 404 -139.63 -17.19 -18.92
N GLU A 405 -139.35 -18.50 -18.80
CA GLU A 405 -140.28 -19.57 -19.15
C GLU A 405 -141.54 -19.55 -18.26
N ALA A 406 -141.35 -19.37 -16.95
CA ALA A 406 -142.45 -19.29 -16.00
C ALA A 406 -143.40 -18.10 -16.27
N SER A 407 -142.84 -16.93 -16.64
CA SER A 407 -143.62 -15.72 -16.93
C SER A 407 -144.44 -15.84 -18.24
N ALA A 408 -143.92 -16.56 -19.23
CA ALA A 408 -144.65 -16.83 -20.48
C ALA A 408 -145.85 -17.76 -20.24
N GLY A 409 -145.71 -18.76 -19.36
CA GLY A 409 -146.79 -19.70 -19.02
C GLY A 409 -147.99 -19.04 -18.34
N THR A 410 -147.77 -18.09 -17.44
CA THR A 410 -148.85 -17.34 -16.75
C THR A 410 -149.63 -16.41 -17.68
N LEU A 411 -148.96 -15.82 -18.67
CA LEU A 411 -149.61 -14.97 -19.68
C LEU A 411 -150.57 -15.77 -20.56
N THR A 412 -150.18 -16.97 -21.01
CA THR A 412 -151.05 -17.85 -21.80
C THR A 412 -152.31 -18.27 -21.03
N SER A 413 -152.17 -18.68 -19.77
CA SER A 413 -153.32 -19.10 -18.95
C SER A 413 -154.32 -17.97 -18.68
N THR A 414 -153.84 -16.73 -18.56
CA THR A 414 -154.70 -15.56 -18.34
C THR A 414 -155.51 -15.22 -19.59
N ALA A 415 -154.92 -15.37 -20.78
CA ALA A 415 -155.60 -15.12 -22.05
C ALA A 415 -156.75 -16.12 -22.30
N GLU A 416 -156.52 -17.42 -22.03
CA GLU A 416 -157.56 -18.46 -22.19
C GLU A 416 -158.76 -18.23 -21.27
N ARG A 417 -158.51 -17.85 -20.01
CA ARG A 417 -159.57 -17.57 -19.02
C ARG A 417 -160.37 -16.32 -19.37
N GLY A 418 -159.75 -15.30 -19.94
CA GLY A 418 -160.44 -14.13 -20.45
C GLY A 418 -161.40 -14.47 -21.60
N GLN A 419 -161.01 -15.39 -22.47
CA GLN A 419 -161.83 -15.79 -23.62
C GLN A 419 -163.04 -16.64 -23.23
N GLU A 420 -162.89 -17.52 -22.23
CA GLU A 420 -163.99 -18.33 -21.68
C GLU A 420 -165.05 -17.45 -20.99
N LEU A 421 -164.62 -16.49 -20.16
CA LEU A 421 -165.52 -15.54 -19.49
C LEU A 421 -166.28 -14.66 -20.50
N THR A 422 -165.62 -14.22 -21.57
CA THR A 422 -166.26 -13.40 -22.60
C THR A 422 -167.35 -14.17 -23.34
N THR A 423 -167.16 -15.48 -23.55
CA THR A 423 -168.14 -16.36 -24.19
C THR A 423 -169.37 -16.60 -23.30
N ILE A 424 -169.16 -16.76 -21.98
CA ILE A 424 -170.24 -16.97 -21.01
C ILE A 424 -171.11 -15.71 -20.83
N VAL A 425 -170.50 -14.51 -20.79
CA VAL A 425 -171.23 -13.25 -20.61
C VAL A 425 -172.06 -12.87 -21.85
N ALA A 426 -171.57 -13.20 -23.05
CA ALA A 426 -172.32 -12.97 -24.29
C ALA A 426 -173.57 -13.85 -24.38
N ALA A 427 -173.47 -15.15 -24.02
CA ALA A 427 -174.61 -16.08 -24.06
C ALA A 427 -175.70 -15.77 -23.02
N ALA A 428 -175.35 -15.10 -21.91
CA ALA A 428 -176.30 -14.69 -20.88
C ALA A 428 -177.05 -13.39 -21.22
N SER A 429 -176.62 -12.63 -22.24
CA SER A 429 -177.21 -11.32 -22.57
C SER A 429 -178.27 -11.38 -23.70
N GLU A 430 -178.58 -12.57 -24.22
CA GLU A 430 -179.62 -12.80 -25.26
C GLU A 430 -180.94 -13.40 -24.70
N GLN A 431 -181.13 -13.43 -23.38
CA GLN A 431 -182.42 -13.69 -22.70
C GLN A 431 -182.85 -12.47 -21.90
#